data_AF-A0A953GJ59-F1
#
_entry.id   AF-A0A953GJ59-F1
#
_cell.length_a   1.000
_cell.length_b   1.000
_cell.length_c   1.000
_cell.angle_alpha   90.00
_cell.angle_beta   90.00
_cell.angle_gamma   90.00
#
_symmetry.space_group_name_H-M   'P 1'
#
loop_
_entity.id
_entity.type
_entity.pdbx_description
1 polymer ?
#
loop_
_entity_poly.entity_id
_entity_poly.type
_entity_poly.pdbx_seq_one_letter_code
_entity_poly.pdbx_strand_id
1 'polypeptide(L)'
;MIVEFGHDKSTTKNSSRDIEYIRVAPFHCLPENTYRIENLGTGQVRLNYTVNQVWDEIDWNRSYSDFFDIFCQLSITHYKRVKADAEKRIKSIEQFKDGGYENFRFIR
;
A
#
# COMPACT_ATOMS: atom_id res chain seq x y z
N MET A 1 -14.31 -1.47 -6.52
CA MET A 1 -13.89 -2.72 -7.18
C MET A 1 -12.53 -2.50 -7.80
N ILE A 2 -11.73 -3.57 -7.89
CA ILE A 2 -10.45 -3.59 -8.61
C ILE A 2 -10.63 -4.53 -9.80
N VAL A 3 -10.13 -4.10 -10.95
CA VAL A 3 -10.10 -4.88 -12.19
C VAL A 3 -8.66 -4.99 -12.62
N GLU A 4 -8.22 -6.22 -12.89
CA GLU A 4 -6.88 -6.55 -13.35
C GLU A 4 -6.96 -7.26 -14.69
N PHE A 5 -6.12 -6.81 -15.63
CA PHE A 5 -5.98 -7.37 -16.96
C PHE A 5 -4.58 -7.95 -17.11
N GLY A 6 -4.48 -9.29 -17.15
CA GLY A 6 -3.26 -9.97 -17.56
C GLY A 6 -3.21 -10.00 -19.08
N HIS A 7 -2.10 -9.57 -19.67
CA HIS A 7 -1.98 -9.52 -21.12
C HIS A 7 -0.55 -9.74 -21.60
N ASP A 8 -0.42 -10.34 -22.76
CA ASP A 8 0.85 -10.49 -23.46
C ASP A 8 0.93 -9.54 -24.67
N LYS A 9 2.16 -9.27 -25.10
CA LYS A 9 2.35 -8.60 -26.39
C LYS A 9 1.95 -9.57 -27.49
N SER A 10 1.08 -9.13 -28.39
CA SER A 10 0.64 -9.93 -29.54
C SER A 10 1.83 -10.44 -30.34
N THR A 11 1.76 -11.72 -30.74
CA THR A 11 2.77 -12.36 -31.61
C THR A 11 2.61 -11.96 -33.07
N THR A 12 1.44 -11.43 -33.44
CA THR A 12 1.25 -10.76 -34.73
C THR A 12 1.89 -9.37 -34.68
N LYS A 13 2.61 -8.95 -35.73
CA LYS A 13 3.31 -7.64 -35.79
C LYS A 13 2.34 -6.47 -35.91
N ASN A 14 1.46 -6.30 -34.93
CA ASN A 14 0.53 -5.20 -34.78
C ASN A 14 0.69 -4.55 -33.40
N SER A 15 -0.10 -3.51 -33.13
CA SER A 15 -0.09 -2.80 -31.85
C SER A 15 -1.07 -3.38 -30.83
N SER A 16 -1.58 -4.60 -31.06
CA SER A 16 -2.56 -5.22 -30.14
C SER A 16 -1.86 -6.02 -29.02
N ARG A 17 -2.64 -6.37 -28.01
CA ARG A 17 -2.25 -7.26 -26.93
C ARG A 17 -3.25 -8.40 -26.82
N ASP A 18 -2.76 -9.57 -26.48
CA ASP A 18 -3.59 -10.74 -26.24
C ASP A 18 -3.91 -10.79 -24.75
N ILE A 19 -5.20 -10.78 -24.40
CA ILE A 19 -5.64 -10.85 -23.01
C ILE A 19 -5.50 -12.30 -22.53
N GLU A 20 -4.72 -12.51 -21.47
CA GLU A 20 -4.56 -13.80 -20.81
C GLU A 20 -5.70 -14.03 -19.81
N TYR A 21 -6.02 -13.00 -19.02
CA TYR A 21 -7.09 -13.07 -18.04
C TYR A 21 -7.67 -11.69 -17.71
N ILE A 22 -8.90 -11.72 -17.19
CA ILE A 22 -9.55 -10.59 -16.55
C ILE A 22 -9.98 -11.03 -15.15
N ARG A 23 -9.46 -10.40 -14.11
CA ARG A 23 -9.83 -10.65 -12.72
C ARG A 23 -10.51 -9.43 -12.14
N VAL A 24 -11.61 -9.65 -11.42
CA VAL A 24 -12.39 -8.59 -10.77
C VAL A 24 -12.63 -8.98 -9.33
N ALA A 25 -12.24 -8.11 -8.40
CA ALA A 25 -12.47 -8.33 -6.98
C ALA A 25 -12.94 -7.04 -6.30
N PRO A 26 -13.92 -7.09 -5.39
CA PRO A 26 -14.18 -5.99 -4.47
C PRO A 26 -12.96 -5.76 -3.58
N PHE A 27 -12.58 -4.50 -3.37
CA PHE A 27 -11.41 -4.18 -2.54
C PHE A 27 -11.54 -4.72 -1.11
N HIS A 28 -12.75 -4.67 -0.55
CA HIS A 28 -13.01 -5.12 0.82
C HIS A 28 -12.81 -6.62 1.03
N CYS A 29 -12.86 -7.42 -0.04
CA CYS A 29 -12.64 -8.87 -0.01
C CYS A 29 -11.16 -9.27 -0.05
N LEU A 30 -10.26 -8.34 -0.42
CA LEU A 30 -8.84 -8.66 -0.58
C LEU A 30 -8.19 -9.00 0.76
N PRO A 31 -7.28 -9.98 0.84
CA PRO A 31 -6.51 -10.28 2.05
C PRO A 31 -5.77 -9.05 2.60
N GLU A 32 -5.61 -8.95 3.92
CA GLU A 32 -4.98 -7.79 4.59
C GLU A 32 -3.57 -7.49 4.07
N ASN A 33 -2.76 -8.52 3.86
CA ASN A 33 -1.40 -8.42 3.34
C ASN A 33 -1.34 -7.95 1.87
N THR A 34 -2.47 -7.93 1.15
CA THR A 34 -2.53 -7.52 -0.26
C THR A 34 -2.37 -6.02 -0.43
N TYR A 35 -2.62 -5.23 0.61
CA TYR A 35 -2.53 -3.79 0.53
C TYR A 35 -1.85 -3.17 1.74
N ARG A 36 -1.37 -1.95 1.56
CA ARG A 36 -0.84 -1.12 2.64
C ARG A 36 -1.29 0.32 2.44
N ILE A 37 -1.33 1.05 3.54
CA ILE A 37 -1.47 2.50 3.49
C ILE A 37 -0.07 3.08 3.34
N GLU A 38 0.10 3.92 2.34
CA GLU A 38 1.35 4.58 2.00
C GLU A 38 1.15 6.10 2.05
N ASN A 39 2.25 6.82 2.17
CA ASN A 39 2.35 8.28 2.16
C ASN A 39 2.05 8.98 3.51
N LEU A 40 2.82 10.06 3.77
CA LEU A 40 2.88 10.78 5.06
C LEU A 40 1.77 11.85 5.22
N GLY A 41 0.74 11.88 4.35
CA GLY A 41 -0.30 12.92 4.42
C GLY A 41 -1.55 12.72 3.56
N THR A 42 -1.52 11.89 2.52
CA THR A 42 -2.65 11.76 1.57
C THR A 42 -3.45 10.46 1.70
N GLY A 43 -3.04 9.52 2.56
CA GLY A 43 -3.80 8.30 2.87
C GLY A 43 -4.00 7.38 1.66
N GLN A 44 -2.98 7.24 0.82
CA GLN A 44 -3.08 6.41 -0.39
C GLN A 44 -3.00 4.93 -0.02
N VAL A 45 -3.84 4.11 -0.65
CA VAL A 45 -3.74 2.65 -0.55
C VAL A 45 -2.96 2.12 -1.73
N ARG A 46 -1.98 1.26 -1.46
CA ARG A 46 -1.18 0.59 -2.48
C ARG A 46 -1.30 -0.92 -2.35
N LEU A 47 -1.40 -1.59 -3.49
CA LEU A 47 -1.36 -3.05 -3.55
C LEU A 47 0.09 -3.55 -3.45
N ASN A 48 0.31 -4.54 -2.60
CA ASN A 48 1.57 -5.28 -2.46
C ASN A 48 1.68 -6.41 -3.49
N TYR A 49 0.53 -6.99 -3.84
CA TYR A 49 0.40 -8.11 -4.79
C TYR A 49 -0.71 -7.79 -5.80
N THR A 50 -0.65 -8.42 -6.98
CA THR A 50 -1.73 -8.33 -7.96
C THR A 50 -2.94 -9.15 -7.48
N VAL A 51 -4.14 -8.81 -7.94
CA VAL A 51 -5.37 -9.56 -7.66
C VAL A 51 -5.25 -11.00 -8.12
N ASN A 52 -4.59 -11.25 -9.26
CA ASN A 52 -4.37 -12.62 -9.73
C ASN A 52 -3.45 -13.43 -8.80
N GLN A 53 -2.43 -12.81 -8.19
CA GLN A 53 -1.52 -13.50 -7.28
C GLN A 53 -2.21 -14.00 -6.00
N VAL A 54 -3.23 -13.29 -5.54
CA VAL A 54 -3.96 -13.61 -4.29
C VAL A 54 -5.35 -14.18 -4.56
N TRP A 55 -5.66 -14.57 -5.80
CA TRP A 55 -7.03 -14.88 -6.24
C TRP A 55 -7.71 -15.95 -5.38
N ASP A 56 -6.98 -17.00 -5.03
CA ASP A 56 -7.49 -18.12 -4.25
C ASP A 56 -7.56 -17.83 -2.74
N GLU A 57 -6.97 -16.73 -2.28
CA GLU A 57 -7.00 -16.26 -0.89
C GLU A 57 -8.12 -15.24 -0.63
N ILE A 58 -8.82 -14.77 -1.68
CA ILE A 58 -9.87 -13.76 -1.56
C ILE A 58 -11.05 -14.31 -0.76
N ASP A 59 -11.42 -13.56 0.28
CA ASP A 59 -12.63 -13.81 1.05
C ASP A 59 -13.81 -13.08 0.41
N TRP A 60 -14.45 -13.77 -0.54
CA TRP A 60 -15.57 -13.25 -1.32
C TRP A 60 -16.80 -12.89 -0.48
N ASN A 61 -16.88 -13.40 0.75
CA ASN A 61 -18.02 -13.19 1.64
C ASN A 61 -17.73 -12.17 2.74
N ARG A 62 -16.55 -11.53 2.73
CA ARG A 62 -16.18 -10.56 3.77
C ARG A 62 -17.19 -9.42 3.80
N SER A 63 -17.72 -9.14 4.98
CA SER A 63 -18.61 -8.00 5.16
C SER A 63 -17.82 -6.68 5.15
N TYR A 64 -18.50 -5.56 4.88
CA TYR A 64 -17.87 -4.25 5.05
C TYR A 64 -17.42 -3.99 6.49
N SER A 65 -18.14 -4.52 7.49
CA SER A 65 -17.77 -4.35 8.90
C SER A 65 -16.42 -5.01 9.18
N ASP A 66 -16.26 -6.28 8.81
CA ASP A 66 -15.01 -7.03 9.02
C ASP A 66 -13.85 -6.36 8.27
N PHE A 67 -14.12 -5.89 7.05
CA PHE A 67 -13.13 -5.12 6.30
C PHE A 67 -12.73 -3.82 7.02
N PHE A 68 -13.69 -3.06 7.55
CA PHE A 68 -13.37 -1.81 8.24
C PHE A 68 -12.64 -2.04 9.57
N ASP A 69 -12.90 -3.14 10.27
CA ASP A 69 -12.12 -3.50 11.47
C ASP A 69 -10.64 -3.69 11.11
N ILE A 70 -10.35 -4.43 10.04
CA ILE A 70 -8.99 -4.65 9.53
C ILE A 70 -8.38 -3.31 9.04
N PHE A 71 -9.09 -2.62 8.15
CA PHE A 71 -8.59 -1.43 7.47
C PHE A 71 -8.35 -0.26 8.42
N CYS A 72 -9.25 -0.06 9.40
CA CYS A 72 -9.08 0.97 10.43
C CYS A 72 -7.88 0.65 11.32
N GLN A 73 -7.69 -0.62 11.70
CA GLN A 73 -6.53 -1.02 12.51
C GLN A 73 -5.20 -0.80 11.77
N LEU A 74 -5.15 -1.11 10.47
CA LEU A 74 -4.03 -0.79 9.59
C LEU A 74 -3.77 0.73 9.53
N SER A 75 -4.83 1.52 9.36
CA SER A 75 -4.77 2.99 9.30
C SER A 75 -4.23 3.58 10.60
N ILE A 76 -4.76 3.16 11.75
CA ILE A 76 -4.31 3.60 13.07
C ILE A 76 -2.82 3.25 13.26
N THR A 77 -2.42 2.04 12.89
CA THR A 77 -1.03 1.59 13.00
C THR A 77 -0.10 2.41 12.11
N HIS A 78 -0.51 2.69 10.86
CA HIS A 78 0.23 3.56 9.94
C HIS A 78 0.42 4.96 10.53
N TYR A 79 -0.65 5.63 10.93
CA TYR A 79 -0.55 7.01 11.41
C TYR A 79 0.19 7.14 12.74
N LYS A 80 0.13 6.13 13.62
CA LYS A 80 1.00 6.06 14.81
C LYS A 80 2.48 6.01 14.43
N ARG A 81 2.86 5.20 13.43
CA ARG A 81 4.24 5.13 12.92
C ARG A 81 4.68 6.43 12.27
N VAL A 82 3.82 7.02 11.42
CA VAL A 82 4.07 8.33 10.81
C VAL A 82 4.34 9.40 11.85
N LYS A 83 3.53 9.47 12.92
CA LYS A 83 3.74 10.39 14.03
C LYS A 83 5.11 10.16 14.68
N ALA A 84 5.42 8.93 15.04
CA ALA A 84 6.69 8.60 15.70
C ALA A 84 7.91 8.94 14.82
N ASP A 85 7.84 8.65 13.52
CA ASP A 85 8.90 8.97 12.56
C ASP A 85 9.06 10.49 12.38
N ALA A 86 7.96 11.23 12.36
CA ALA A 86 7.99 12.69 12.30
C ALA A 86 8.65 13.28 13.55
N GLU A 87 8.30 12.80 14.75
CA GLU A 87 8.93 13.21 16.02
C GLU A 87 10.45 12.91 16.02
N LYS A 88 10.87 11.73 15.55
CA LYS A 88 12.29 11.38 15.40
C LYS A 88 13.03 12.33 14.45
N ARG A 89 12.40 12.71 13.33
CA ARG A 89 12.97 13.64 12.36
C ARG A 89 13.10 15.04 12.94
N ILE A 90 12.07 15.53 13.64
CA ILE A 90 12.10 16.82 14.35
C ILE A 90 13.29 16.85 15.30
N LYS A 91 13.42 15.83 16.15
CA LYS A 91 14.52 15.74 17.12
C LYS A 91 15.90 15.66 16.46
N SER A 92 16.02 14.97 15.32
CA SER A 92 17.26 14.90 14.54
C SER A 92 17.66 16.28 13.99
N ILE A 93 16.68 17.08 13.57
CA ILE A 93 16.90 18.46 13.07
C ILE A 93 17.26 19.40 14.24
N GLU A 94 16.59 19.27 15.38
CA GLU A 94 16.93 20.02 16.60
C GLU A 94 18.38 19.76 17.00
N GLN A 95 18.81 18.49 17.07
CA GLN A 95 20.20 18.14 17.39
C GLN A 95 21.21 18.67 16.36
N PHE A 96 20.86 18.62 15.07
CA PHE A 96 21.71 19.20 14.02
C PHE A 96 21.87 20.71 14.18
N LYS A 97 20.78 21.41 14.50
CA LYS A 97 20.80 22.86 14.78
C LYS A 97 21.63 23.18 16.02
N ASP A 98 21.39 22.47 17.13
CA ASP A 98 22.08 22.68 18.40
C ASP A 98 23.58 22.34 18.31
N GLY A 99 23.93 21.38 17.45
CA GLY A 99 25.31 21.02 17.12
C GLY A 99 26.01 21.97 16.13
N GLY A 100 25.45 23.14 15.86
CA GLY A 100 26.07 24.14 14.97
C GLY A 100 26.00 23.79 13.48
N TYR A 101 25.03 22.97 13.08
CA TYR A 101 24.85 22.50 11.70
C TYR A 101 25.99 21.60 11.18
N GLU A 102 26.72 20.95 12.08
CA GLU A 102 27.73 19.97 11.71
C GLU A 102 27.12 18.54 11.64
N ASN A 103 27.39 17.83 10.54
CA ASN A 103 27.13 16.39 10.37
C ASN A 103 25.71 15.91 10.75
N PHE A 104 24.72 16.11 9.88
CA PHE A 104 23.35 15.61 10.10
C PHE A 104 23.30 14.08 10.27
N ARG A 105 22.56 13.62 11.28
CA ARG A 105 22.32 12.19 11.55
C ARG A 105 20.88 11.96 11.99
N PHE A 106 20.29 10.86 11.51
CA PHE A 106 19.01 10.39 12.01
C PHE A 106 19.20 9.71 13.37
N ILE A 107 18.40 10.13 14.35
CA ILE A 107 18.30 9.46 15.64
C ILE A 107 17.60 8.11 15.42
N ARG A 108 18.21 7.03 15.91
CA ARG A 108 17.67 5.66 15.82
C ARG A 108 16.54 5.45 16.82
#